data_AF-A0A662KGY5-F1
#
_entry.id   AF-A0A662KGY5-F1
#
_cell.length_a   1.000
_cell.length_b   1.000
_cell.length_c   1.000
_cell.angle_alpha   90.00
_cell.angle_beta   90.00
_cell.angle_gamma   90.00
#
_symmetry.space_group_name_H-M   'P 1'
#
loop_
_entity.id
_entity.type
_entity.pdbx_description
1 polymer ?
#
loop_
_entity_poly.entity_id
_entity_poly.type
_entity_poly.pdbx_seq_one_letter_code
_entity_poly.pdbx_strand_id
1 'polypeptide(L)'
;MGSNPIRPAIHPKRGMYHNMGERKFDILKHVLVPQHIVLSKEEAEKVLEKYKIKPSQLPKILTTDPVVRAIGAKKGDIIKIIRKSRTAEEAIAYRVVVESSEIALREREIEET
;
A
#
# COMPACT_ATOMS: atom_id res chain seq x y z
N MET A 1 47.26 -24.57 -27.61
CA MET A 1 46.60 -23.88 -28.75
C MET A 1 45.09 -23.98 -28.55
N GLY A 2 44.52 -23.06 -27.80
CA GLY A 2 43.08 -23.05 -27.51
C GLY A 2 42.68 -21.61 -27.22
N SER A 3 42.59 -20.81 -28.27
CA SER A 3 42.09 -19.43 -28.19
C SER A 3 40.64 -19.48 -27.72
N ASN A 4 40.40 -19.05 -26.48
CA ASN A 4 39.06 -18.88 -25.95
C ASN A 4 38.36 -17.80 -26.80
N PRO A 5 37.19 -18.07 -27.43
CA PRO A 5 36.55 -17.07 -28.27
C PRO A 5 36.07 -15.92 -27.40
N ILE A 6 36.52 -14.70 -27.72
CA ILE A 6 36.04 -13.46 -27.09
C ILE A 6 34.54 -13.36 -27.42
N ARG A 7 33.67 -13.63 -26.45
CA ARG A 7 32.25 -13.31 -26.57
C ARG A 7 32.14 -11.80 -26.82
N PRO A 8 31.55 -11.34 -27.94
CA PRO A 8 31.33 -9.93 -28.11
C PRO A 8 30.33 -9.47 -27.05
N ALA A 9 30.73 -8.48 -26.25
CA ALA A 9 29.83 -7.83 -25.31
C ALA A 9 28.77 -7.07 -26.11
N ILE A 10 27.60 -7.69 -26.30
CA ILE A 10 26.40 -7.00 -26.77
C ILE A 10 26.02 -6.00 -25.66
N HIS A 11 26.59 -4.81 -25.72
CA HIS A 11 26.10 -3.66 -24.96
C HIS A 11 24.89 -3.14 -25.75
N PRO A 12 23.65 -3.35 -25.29
CA PRO A 12 22.50 -2.80 -25.99
C PRO A 12 22.63 -1.27 -26.01
N LYS A 13 22.63 -0.70 -27.21
CA LYS A 13 22.67 0.74 -27.42
C LYS A 13 21.58 1.42 -26.61
N ARG A 14 22.01 2.43 -25.84
CA ARG A 14 21.19 3.42 -25.11
C ARG A 14 20.20 4.07 -26.07
N GLY A 15 18.97 3.58 -26.17
CA GLY A 15 17.97 4.22 -27.04
C GLY A 15 16.72 3.46 -27.44
N MET A 16 16.39 2.27 -26.93
CA MET A 16 15.14 1.60 -27.31
C MET A 16 14.52 0.79 -26.16
N TYR A 17 13.86 1.47 -25.22
CA TYR A 17 12.75 0.87 -24.46
C TYR A 17 11.45 1.42 -25.07
N HIS A 18 11.15 1.01 -26.31
CA HIS A 18 9.82 1.25 -26.87
C HIS A 18 8.81 0.40 -26.11
N ASN A 19 7.92 1.07 -25.39
CA ASN A 19 6.59 0.63 -24.94
C ASN A 19 6.46 -0.86 -24.65
N MET A 20 6.86 -1.27 -23.43
CA MET A 20 6.29 -2.48 -22.83
C MET A 20 4.81 -2.18 -22.60
N GLY A 21 3.97 -2.72 -23.48
CA GLY A 21 2.53 -2.58 -23.43
C GLY A 21 1.98 -2.81 -22.03
N GLU A 22 0.94 -2.05 -21.71
CA GLU A 22 0.21 -2.03 -20.44
C GLU A 22 -0.22 -3.44 -20.01
N ARG A 23 0.68 -4.20 -19.40
CA ARG A 23 0.32 -5.40 -18.66
C ARG A 23 -0.40 -4.92 -17.42
N LYS A 24 -1.73 -4.95 -17.47
CA LYS A 24 -2.63 -4.72 -16.34
C LYS A 24 -2.37 -5.81 -15.30
N PHE A 25 -1.38 -5.58 -14.43
CA PHE A 25 -1.13 -6.45 -13.29
C PHE A 25 -2.18 -6.14 -12.22
N ASP A 26 -3.01 -7.12 -11.90
CA ASP A 26 -3.96 -7.03 -10.79
C ASP A 26 -3.18 -7.03 -9.46
N ILE A 27 -2.92 -5.83 -8.93
CA ILE A 27 -2.16 -5.60 -7.69
C ILE A 27 -2.76 -6.39 -6.51
N LEU A 28 -4.10 -6.52 -6.49
CA LEU A 28 -4.84 -7.22 -5.45
C LEU A 28 -4.63 -8.74 -5.44
N LYS A 29 -4.18 -9.35 -6.54
CA LYS A 29 -3.95 -10.80 -6.63
C LYS A 29 -2.54 -11.22 -6.25
N HIS A 30 -1.68 -10.26 -5.92
CA HIS A 30 -0.29 -10.54 -5.60
C HIS A 30 -0.17 -11.23 -4.24
N VAL A 31 0.68 -12.26 -4.14
CA VAL A 31 0.86 -13.08 -2.92
C VAL A 31 1.25 -12.26 -1.68
N LEU A 32 1.97 -11.15 -1.88
CA LEU A 32 2.41 -10.26 -0.79
C LEU A 32 1.34 -9.24 -0.36
N VAL A 33 0.26 -9.08 -1.12
CA VAL A 33 -0.81 -8.13 -0.80
C VAL A 33 -1.88 -8.88 -0.01
N PRO A 34 -2.06 -8.59 1.29
CA PRO A 34 -3.11 -9.22 2.09
C PRO A 34 -4.51 -8.78 1.63
N GLN A 35 -5.54 -9.40 2.19
CA GLN A 35 -6.92 -8.98 1.89
C GLN A 35 -7.24 -7.68 2.63
N HIS A 36 -7.83 -6.74 1.90
CA HIS A 36 -8.21 -5.42 2.40
C HIS A 36 -9.71 -5.23 2.19
N ILE A 37 -10.43 -4.88 3.26
CA ILE A 37 -11.88 -4.70 3.28
C ILE A 37 -12.18 -3.31 3.84
N VAL A 38 -12.99 -2.52 3.13
CA VAL A 38 -13.48 -1.23 3.63
C VAL A 38 -14.62 -1.50 4.60
N LEU A 39 -14.51 -0.96 5.81
CA LEU A 39 -15.56 -1.06 6.81
C LEU A 39 -16.63 -0.01 6.57
N SER A 40 -17.87 -0.38 6.88
CA SER A 40 -18.97 0.59 6.98
C SER A 40 -18.80 1.50 8.21
N LYS A 41 -19.50 2.63 8.24
CA LYS A 41 -19.43 3.57 9.37
C LYS A 41 -19.81 2.92 10.71
N GLU A 42 -20.83 2.08 10.71
CA GLU A 42 -21.31 1.36 11.90
C GLU A 42 -20.26 0.36 12.42
N GLU A 43 -19.60 -0.37 11.52
CA GLU A 43 -18.53 -1.29 11.90
C GLU A 43 -17.28 -0.55 12.38
N ALA A 44 -16.95 0.57 11.73
CA ALA A 44 -15.86 1.44 12.13
C ALA A 44 -16.07 1.96 13.56
N GLU A 45 -17.26 2.43 13.89
CA GLU A 45 -17.61 2.89 15.25
C GLU A 45 -17.48 1.76 16.28
N LYS A 46 -18.02 0.56 15.99
CA LYS A 46 -17.87 -0.61 16.85
C LYS A 46 -16.40 -0.98 17.10
N VAL A 47 -15.55 -0.88 16.08
CA VAL A 47 -14.11 -1.14 16.22
C VAL A 47 -13.46 -0.08 17.11
N LEU A 48 -13.75 1.20 16.89
CA LEU A 48 -13.22 2.30 17.69
C LEU A 48 -13.65 2.18 19.17
N GLU A 49 -14.91 1.81 19.42
CA GLU A 49 -15.43 1.56 20.77
C GLU A 49 -14.78 0.34 21.43
N LYS A 50 -14.65 -0.77 20.70
CA LYS A 50 -14.04 -2.01 21.20
C LYS A 50 -12.61 -1.80 21.68
N TYR A 51 -11.82 -1.03 20.93
CA TYR A 51 -10.44 -0.74 21.28
C TYR A 51 -10.28 0.55 22.11
N LYS A 52 -11.36 1.33 22.31
CA LYS A 52 -11.36 2.63 22.99
C LYS A 52 -10.31 3.61 22.44
N ILE A 53 -10.17 3.64 21.12
CA ILE A 53 -9.17 4.47 20.43
C ILE A 53 -9.84 5.54 19.58
N LYS A 54 -9.13 6.64 19.35
CA LYS A 54 -9.51 7.67 18.38
C LYS A 54 -9.05 7.25 16.98
N PRO A 55 -9.77 7.63 15.90
CA PRO A 55 -9.36 7.32 14.53
C PRO A 55 -7.96 7.86 14.20
N SER A 56 -7.55 8.99 14.79
CA SER A 56 -6.21 9.56 14.61
C SER A 56 -5.07 8.72 15.18
N GLN A 57 -5.37 7.78 16.10
CA GLN A 57 -4.39 6.87 16.70
C GLN A 57 -4.19 5.59 15.88
N LEU A 58 -5.05 5.34 14.89
CA LEU A 58 -4.86 4.22 13.99
C LEU A 58 -3.68 4.47 13.04
N PRO A 59 -2.95 3.41 12.67
CA PRO A 59 -1.97 3.51 11.60
C PRO A 59 -2.59 4.07 10.33
N LYS A 60 -1.92 5.05 9.73
CA LYS A 60 -2.43 5.78 8.56
C LYS A 60 -2.05 5.07 7.26
N ILE A 61 -2.90 5.17 6.26
CA ILE A 61 -2.63 4.74 4.88
C ILE A 61 -2.98 5.88 3.93
N LEU A 62 -2.13 6.10 2.92
CA LEU A 62 -2.30 7.22 1.99
C LEU A 62 -3.38 6.91 0.95
N THR A 63 -4.13 7.93 0.55
CA THR A 63 -5.03 7.87 -0.62
C THR A 63 -4.27 7.58 -1.93
N THR A 64 -2.97 7.88 -1.98
CA THR A 64 -2.10 7.61 -3.14
C THR A 64 -1.70 6.14 -3.26
N ASP A 65 -1.94 5.32 -2.24
CA ASP A 65 -1.56 3.90 -2.25
C ASP A 65 -2.36 3.12 -3.32
N PRO A 66 -1.71 2.26 -4.12
CA PRO A 66 -2.38 1.52 -5.19
C PRO A 66 -3.53 0.62 -4.70
N VAL A 67 -3.43 0.07 -3.49
CA VAL A 67 -4.47 -0.80 -2.92
C VAL A 67 -5.70 0.03 -2.53
N VAL A 68 -5.49 1.20 -1.93
CA VAL A 68 -6.57 2.13 -1.58
C VAL A 68 -7.32 2.58 -2.84
N ARG A 69 -6.58 2.91 -3.91
CA ARG A 69 -7.16 3.28 -5.22
C ARG A 69 -7.92 2.13 -5.86
N ALA A 70 -7.43 0.89 -5.75
CA ALA A 70 -8.07 -0.27 -6.33
C ALA A 70 -9.40 -0.63 -5.62
N ILE A 71 -9.49 -0.38 -4.32
CA ILE A 71 -10.69 -0.67 -3.52
C ILE A 71 -11.67 0.53 -3.52
N GLY A 72 -11.19 1.72 -3.87
CA GLY A 72 -12.02 2.92 -3.94
C GLY A 72 -12.35 3.53 -2.58
N ALA A 73 -11.51 3.28 -1.56
CA ALA A 73 -11.70 3.86 -0.24
C ALA A 73 -11.42 5.38 -0.26
N LYS A 74 -12.19 6.13 0.53
CA LYS A 74 -12.09 7.58 0.64
C LYS A 74 -11.37 7.98 1.91
N LYS A 75 -10.97 9.25 1.97
CA LYS A 75 -10.41 9.87 3.18
C LYS A 75 -11.36 9.66 4.37
N GLY A 76 -10.80 9.22 5.49
CA GLY A 76 -11.54 8.95 6.72
C GLY A 76 -12.11 7.54 6.84
N ASP A 77 -12.08 6.74 5.76
CA ASP A 77 -12.51 5.35 5.83
C ASP A 77 -11.50 4.50 6.62
N ILE A 78 -12.02 3.48 7.32
CA ILE A 78 -11.21 2.50 8.02
C ILE A 78 -11.14 1.22 7.20
N ILE A 79 -9.92 0.79 6.90
CA ILE A 79 -9.63 -0.44 6.17
C ILE A 79 -9.24 -1.52 7.17
N LYS A 80 -9.94 -2.64 7.10
CA LYS A 80 -9.59 -3.89 7.77
C LYS A 80 -8.66 -4.69 6.87
N ILE A 81 -7.49 -5.02 7.39
CA ILE A 81 -6.47 -5.82 6.71
C ILE A 81 -6.40 -7.18 7.38
N ILE A 82 -6.63 -8.23 6.60
CA ILE A 82 -6.57 -9.62 7.04
C ILE A 82 -5.36 -10.27 6.37
N ARG A 83 -4.35 -10.60 7.17
CA ARG A 83 -3.16 -11.31 6.71
C ARG A 83 -3.08 -12.69 7.36
N LYS A 84 -2.68 -13.69 6.58
CA LYS A 84 -2.35 -15.01 7.13
C LYS A 84 -1.07 -14.90 7.95
N SER A 85 -1.12 -15.36 9.19
CA SER A 85 0.04 -15.37 10.08
C SER A 85 0.39 -16.80 10.44
N ARG A 86 1.69 -17.12 10.46
CA ARG A 86 2.17 -18.45 10.86
C ARG A 86 1.85 -18.78 12.33
N THR A 87 1.74 -17.78 13.18
CA THR A 87 1.57 -17.94 14.64
C THR A 87 0.13 -17.91 15.11
N ALA A 88 -0.74 -17.18 14.42
CA ALA A 88 -2.09 -16.87 14.89
C ALA A 88 -3.18 -17.21 13.85
N GLU A 89 -2.82 -17.96 12.81
CA GLU A 89 -3.64 -18.30 11.64
C GLU A 89 -4.06 -17.07 10.82
N GLU A 90 -4.74 -16.11 11.44
CA GLU A 90 -5.09 -14.81 10.88
C GLU A 90 -4.72 -13.66 11.82
N ALA A 91 -4.10 -12.62 11.28
CA ALA A 91 -3.85 -11.37 11.98
C ALA A 91 -4.67 -10.24 11.34
N ILE A 92 -5.47 -9.57 12.16
CA ILE A 92 -6.34 -8.46 11.75
C ILE A 92 -5.69 -7.15 12.18
N ALA A 93 -5.54 -6.23 11.23
CA ALA A 93 -5.09 -4.86 11.48
C ALA A 93 -6.09 -3.86 10.92
N TYR A 94 -6.24 -2.72 11.58
CA TYR A 94 -7.09 -1.62 11.13
C TYR A 94 -6.22 -0.42 10.76
N ARG A 95 -6.50 0.22 9.63
CA ARG A 95 -5.81 1.44 9.17
C ARG A 95 -6.80 2.51 8.76
N VAL A 96 -6.45 3.77 8.98
CA VAL A 96 -7.27 4.92 8.56
C VAL A 96 -6.72 5.56 7.30
N VAL A 97 -7.58 5.84 6.33
CA VAL A 97 -7.19 6.50 5.08
C VAL A 97 -7.01 8.00 5.30
N VAL A 98 -5.82 8.50 4.99
CA VAL A 98 -5.47 9.92 5.08
C VAL A 98 -4.96 10.43 3.74
N GLU A 99 -5.12 11.74 3.54
CA GLU A 99 -4.59 12.40 2.35
C GLU A 99 -3.14 12.85 2.58
N SER A 100 -2.32 12.81 1.53
CA SER A 100 -0.91 13.23 1.61
C SER A 100 -0.76 14.72 1.95
N SER A 101 -1.71 15.55 1.51
CA SER A 101 -1.75 17.00 1.77
C SER A 101 -1.81 17.33 3.27
N GLU A 102 -2.58 16.57 4.05
CA GLU A 102 -2.79 16.81 5.48
C GLU A 102 -1.57 16.48 6.34
N ILE A 103 -0.80 15.45 5.96
CA ILE A 103 0.41 15.09 6.69
C ILE A 103 1.42 16.24 6.61
N ALA A 104 1.63 16.80 5.42
CA ALA A 104 2.54 17.90 5.20
C ALA A 104 2.12 19.20 5.91
N LEU A 105 0.83 19.42 6.16
CA LEU A 105 0.35 20.54 6.96
C LEU A 105 0.62 20.30 8.46
N ARG A 106 0.40 19.07 8.92
CA ARG A 106 0.59 18.71 10.32
C ARG A 106 2.04 18.70 10.76
N GLU A 107 2.94 18.27 9.87
CA GLU A 107 4.38 18.27 10.14
C GLU A 107 4.92 19.70 10.29
N ARG A 108 4.43 20.64 9.46
CA ARG A 108 4.80 22.06 9.56
C ARG A 108 4.33 22.71 10.86
N GLU A 109 3.13 22.39 11.32
CA GLU A 109 2.61 22.89 12.62
C GLU A 109 3.45 22.41 13.82
N ILE A 110 4.10 21.24 13.73
CA ILE A 110 4.89 20.67 14.82
C ILE A 110 6.31 21.26 14.84
N GLU A 111 6.89 21.60 13.68
CA GLU A 111 8.20 22.24 13.58
C GLU A 111 8.18 23.71 14.04
N GLU A 112 7.01 24.36 14.04
CA GLU A 112 6.82 25.74 14.47
C GLU A 112 6.57 25.91 15.98
N THR A 113 6.46 24.81 16.74
CA THR A 113 6.24 24.79 18.21
C THR A 113 7.40 24.18 18.98
#